data_AF-A0A8H8U893-F1
#
_entry.id   AF-A0A8H8U893-F1
#
_cell.length_a   1.000
_cell.length_b   1.000
_cell.length_c   1.000
_cell.angle_alpha   90.00
_cell.angle_beta   90.00
_cell.angle_gamma   90.00
#
_symmetry.space_group_name_H-M   'P 1'
#
loop_
_entity.id
_entity.type
_entity.pdbx_description
1 polymer ?
#
loop_
_entity_poly.entity_id
_entity_poly.type
_entity_poly.pdbx_seq_one_letter_code
_entity_poly.pdbx_strand_id
1 'polypeptide(L)'
;MRGLIQVCDRWRSTALYVVEIPSYDRESRTASSSFNLRARDSAMEQNSNTALVQMYHAVDSSDISEEQLQQTLDVILGGISWNLVFLTAYPETQARLRSEISAQRQRTTSEYNTYLTSSATCLASCISESSRLNPLAAFSVPQASPTGRCIGSYYFPVHKNI
;
A
#
# COMPACT_ATOMS: atom_id res chain seq x y z
N MET A 1 -14.47 24.63 17.52
CA MET A 1 -13.05 24.24 17.41
C MET A 1 -12.45 23.64 18.70
N ARG A 2 -13.23 22.97 19.56
CA ARG A 2 -12.70 22.25 20.75
C ARG A 2 -12.86 20.72 20.69
N GLY A 3 -13.59 20.19 19.70
CA GLY A 3 -13.82 18.74 19.53
C GLY A 3 -12.79 18.00 18.66
N LEU A 4 -11.95 18.71 17.89
CA LEU A 4 -10.93 18.09 17.02
C LEU A 4 -9.66 17.68 17.78
N ILE A 5 -9.35 18.34 18.89
CA ILE A 5 -8.15 18.06 19.70
C ILE A 5 -8.33 16.78 20.52
N GLN A 6 -9.53 16.53 21.03
CA GLN A 6 -9.84 15.34 21.83
C GLN A 6 -9.88 14.04 21.01
N VAL A 7 -10.06 14.18 19.69
CA VAL A 7 -9.98 13.08 18.74
C VAL A 7 -8.52 12.64 18.61
N CYS A 8 -7.56 13.56 18.40
CA CYS A 8 -6.10 13.31 18.27
C CYS A 8 -5.48 12.46 19.40
N ASP A 9 -5.86 12.67 20.66
CA ASP A 9 -5.29 11.91 21.78
C ASP A 9 -5.75 10.45 21.84
N ARG A 10 -6.94 10.14 21.29
CA ARG A 10 -7.44 8.76 21.18
C ARG A 10 -6.76 7.96 20.06
N TRP A 11 -6.15 8.64 19.09
CA TRP A 11 -5.38 8.02 17.99
C TRP A 11 -4.02 7.49 18.46
N ARG A 12 -3.29 8.23 19.31
CA ARG A 12 -1.99 7.75 19.81
C ARG A 12 -2.14 6.47 20.62
N SER A 13 -3.13 6.42 21.51
CA SER A 13 -3.30 5.27 22.41
C SER A 13 -3.83 4.01 21.74
N THR A 14 -4.48 4.08 20.57
CA THR A 14 -5.03 2.89 19.89
C THR A 14 -4.13 2.41 18.75
N ALA A 15 -3.45 3.32 18.05
CA ALA A 15 -2.49 2.97 16.99
C ALA A 15 -1.19 2.36 17.55
N LEU A 16 -0.80 2.69 18.78
CA LEU A 16 0.36 2.10 19.45
C LEU A 16 0.17 0.62 19.82
N TYR A 17 -1.08 0.12 19.96
CA TYR A 17 -1.34 -1.28 20.30
C TYR A 17 -1.45 -2.22 19.09
N VAL A 18 -1.44 -1.70 17.86
CA VAL A 18 -1.55 -2.52 16.63
C VAL A 18 -0.18 -2.75 15.98
N VAL A 19 0.89 -2.15 16.51
CA VAL A 19 2.25 -2.27 15.96
C VAL A 19 3.23 -2.80 17.01
N GLU A 20 2.92 -3.95 17.62
CA GLU A 20 3.97 -4.96 17.72
C GLU A 20 4.08 -5.54 16.31
N ILE A 21 5.07 -5.12 15.53
CA ILE A 21 5.47 -5.88 14.34
C ILE A 21 5.93 -7.22 14.92
N PRO A 22 5.18 -8.32 14.78
CA PRO A 22 5.64 -9.60 15.26
C PRO A 22 6.98 -9.84 14.56
N SER A 23 7.98 -10.30 15.31
CA SER A 23 9.23 -10.77 14.69
C SER A 23 8.87 -11.65 13.51
N TYR A 24 9.22 -11.19 12.29
CA TYR A 24 8.88 -11.84 11.04
C TYR A 24 9.53 -13.23 11.00
N ASP A 25 8.79 -14.22 11.50
CA ASP A 25 9.27 -15.58 11.69
C ASP A 25 9.24 -16.37 10.37
N ARG A 26 10.09 -17.39 10.26
CA ARG A 26 10.22 -18.25 9.08
C ARG A 26 8.88 -18.84 8.65
N GLU A 27 7.99 -19.19 9.58
CA GLU A 27 6.68 -19.75 9.24
C GLU A 27 5.81 -18.74 8.48
N SER A 28 5.84 -17.46 8.88
CA SER A 28 5.10 -16.39 8.19
C SER A 28 5.65 -16.14 6.79
N ARG A 29 6.97 -16.23 6.61
CA ARG A 29 7.62 -16.16 5.28
C ARG A 29 7.18 -17.27 4.35
N THR A 30 7.21 -18.50 4.84
CA THR A 30 6.83 -19.67 4.05
C THR A 30 5.35 -19.62 3.68
N ALA A 31 4.49 -19.20 4.62
CA ALA A 31 3.06 -19.01 4.35
C ALA A 31 2.80 -17.94 3.28
N SER A 32 3.42 -16.75 3.40
CA SER A 32 3.30 -15.65 2.43
C SER A 32 3.78 -16.06 1.03
N SER A 33 4.96 -16.68 0.94
CA SER A 33 5.49 -17.20 -0.34
C SER A 33 4.54 -18.23 -0.97
N SER A 34 4.02 -19.18 -0.19
CA SER A 34 3.07 -20.17 -0.70
C SER A 34 1.77 -19.54 -1.23
N PHE A 35 1.31 -18.46 -0.61
CA PHE A 35 0.13 -17.71 -1.05
C PHE A 35 0.40 -17.01 -2.38
N ASN A 36 1.54 -16.32 -2.50
CA ASN A 36 1.92 -15.59 -3.71
C ASN A 36 2.12 -16.55 -4.90
N LEU A 37 2.69 -17.73 -4.67
CA LEU A 37 2.81 -18.78 -5.71
C LEU A 37 1.44 -19.27 -6.18
N ARG A 38 0.51 -19.56 -5.27
CA ARG A 38 -0.86 -19.95 -5.67
C ARG A 38 -1.59 -18.85 -6.44
N ALA A 39 -1.40 -17.59 -6.06
CA ALA A 39 -1.98 -16.45 -6.77
C ALA A 39 -1.40 -16.30 -8.19
N ARG A 40 -0.09 -16.50 -8.34
CA ARG A 40 0.58 -16.55 -9.67
C ARG A 40 0.02 -17.69 -10.51
N ASP A 41 0.00 -18.91 -9.98
CA ASP A 41 -0.42 -20.11 -10.71
C ASP A 41 -1.87 -19.95 -11.20
N SER A 42 -2.77 -19.46 -10.33
CA SER A 42 -4.15 -19.18 -10.72
C SER A 42 -4.27 -18.09 -11.79
N ALA A 43 -3.43 -17.05 -11.75
CA ALA A 43 -3.41 -16.03 -12.79
C ALA A 43 -2.90 -16.58 -14.14
N MET A 44 -1.91 -17.47 -14.11
CA MET A 44 -1.40 -18.16 -15.30
C MET A 44 -2.44 -19.10 -15.91
N GLU A 45 -3.15 -19.89 -15.09
CA GLU A 45 -4.26 -20.75 -15.53
C GLU A 45 -5.37 -19.95 -16.21
N GLN A 46 -5.63 -18.73 -15.73
CA GLN A 46 -6.61 -17.81 -16.31
C GLN A 46 -6.09 -17.04 -17.53
N ASN A 47 -4.86 -17.33 -18.00
CA ASN A 47 -4.18 -16.60 -19.08
C ASN A 47 -4.13 -15.07 -18.83
N SER A 48 -4.02 -14.67 -17.56
CA SER A 48 -4.04 -13.27 -17.13
C SER A 48 -2.62 -12.75 -16.93
N ASN A 49 -2.22 -11.76 -17.74
CA ASN A 49 -0.89 -11.14 -17.66
C ASN A 49 -0.84 -10.03 -16.58
N THR A 50 -1.04 -10.41 -15.32
CA THR A 50 -1.02 -9.48 -14.18
C THR A 50 0.39 -8.99 -13.84
N ALA A 51 0.50 -7.89 -13.10
CA ALA A 51 1.79 -7.41 -12.59
C ALA A 51 2.52 -8.47 -11.74
N LEU A 52 1.80 -9.31 -11.00
CA LEU A 52 2.38 -10.42 -10.23
C LEU A 52 3.05 -11.45 -11.15
N VAL A 53 2.39 -11.83 -12.24
CA VAL A 53 2.96 -12.76 -13.24
C VAL A 53 4.20 -12.17 -13.90
N GLN A 54 4.16 -10.88 -14.27
CA GLN A 54 5.32 -10.18 -14.84
C GLN A 54 6.49 -10.12 -13.86
N MET A 55 6.23 -9.91 -12.57
CA MET A 55 7.27 -9.90 -11.54
C MET A 55 7.89 -11.29 -11.34
N TYR A 56 7.10 -12.36 -11.39
CA TYR A 56 7.64 -13.73 -11.35
C TYR A 56 8.46 -14.06 -12.60
N HIS A 57 8.07 -13.59 -13.79
CA HIS A 57 8.91 -13.70 -14.98
C HIS A 57 10.25 -12.97 -14.82
N ALA A 58 10.28 -11.82 -14.14
CA ALA A 58 11.52 -11.10 -13.84
C ALA A 58 12.42 -11.86 -12.84
N VAL A 59 11.82 -12.68 -11.96
CA VAL A 59 12.58 -13.63 -11.13
C VAL A 59 13.15 -14.75 -11.99
N ASP A 60 12.35 -15.33 -12.89
CA ASP A 60 12.77 -16.41 -13.78
C ASP A 60 13.91 -15.97 -14.73
N SER A 61 13.89 -14.70 -15.18
CA SER A 61 14.97 -14.09 -15.98
C SER A 61 16.19 -13.64 -15.17
N SER A 62 16.15 -13.76 -13.84
CA SER A 62 17.19 -13.28 -12.91
C SER A 62 17.40 -11.75 -12.94
N ASP A 63 16.40 -10.97 -13.38
CA ASP A 63 16.42 -9.50 -13.32
C ASP A 63 16.21 -8.99 -11.88
N ILE A 64 15.44 -9.74 -11.08
CA ILE A 64 15.26 -9.52 -9.63
C ILE A 64 15.37 -10.85 -8.88
N SER A 65 15.76 -10.79 -7.60
CA SER A 65 15.71 -11.97 -6.73
C SER A 65 14.30 -12.23 -6.19
N GLU A 66 14.04 -13.46 -5.77
CA GLU A 66 12.77 -13.80 -5.10
C GLU A 66 12.59 -12.98 -3.82
N GLU A 67 13.65 -12.72 -3.06
CA GLU A 67 13.59 -11.87 -1.87
C GLU A 67 13.16 -10.43 -2.21
N GLN A 68 13.66 -9.86 -3.31
CA GLN A 68 13.26 -8.52 -3.74
C GLN A 68 11.77 -8.47 -4.14
N LEU A 69 11.28 -9.53 -4.78
CA LEU A 69 9.85 -9.68 -5.07
C LEU A 69 9.03 -9.74 -3.77
N GLN A 70 9.38 -10.62 -2.83
CA GLN A 70 8.63 -10.78 -1.58
C GLN A 70 8.64 -9.48 -0.75
N GLN A 71 9.79 -8.80 -0.67
CA GLN A 71 9.88 -7.48 0.00
C GLN A 71 8.93 -6.46 -0.64
N THR A 72 8.86 -6.42 -1.97
CA THR A 72 7.97 -5.51 -2.69
C THR A 72 6.49 -5.83 -2.39
N LEU A 73 6.12 -7.11 -2.39
CA LEU A 73 4.74 -7.54 -2.10
C LEU A 73 4.35 -7.25 -0.65
N ASP A 74 5.23 -7.51 0.31
CA ASP A 74 4.99 -7.24 1.73
C ASP A 74 4.75 -5.74 1.97
N VAL A 75 5.54 -4.88 1.32
CA VAL A 75 5.39 -3.42 1.36
C VAL A 75 4.03 -3.01 0.76
N ILE A 76 3.68 -3.48 -0.45
CA ILE A 76 2.40 -3.14 -1.08
C ILE A 76 1.23 -3.59 -0.20
N LEU A 77 1.26 -4.84 0.28
CA LEU A 77 0.21 -5.40 1.12
C LEU A 77 0.04 -4.61 2.41
N GLY A 78 1.16 -4.26 3.06
CA GLY A 78 1.17 -3.41 4.25
C GLY A 78 0.44 -2.09 4.00
N GLY A 79 0.78 -1.40 2.91
CA GLY A 79 0.16 -0.12 2.55
C GLY A 79 -1.34 -0.22 2.25
N ILE A 80 -1.77 -1.21 1.45
CA ILE A 80 -3.18 -1.33 1.07
C ILE A 80 -4.05 -1.86 2.21
N SER A 81 -3.51 -2.66 3.14
CA SER A 81 -4.26 -3.28 4.23
C SER A 81 -4.95 -2.25 5.15
N TRP A 82 -4.35 -1.07 5.32
CA TRP A 82 -4.92 0.02 6.12
C TRP A 82 -6.24 0.55 5.59
N ASN A 83 -6.52 0.41 4.29
CA ASN A 83 -7.83 0.77 3.74
C ASN A 83 -8.95 0.01 4.44
N LEU A 84 -8.74 -1.28 4.72
CA LEU A 84 -9.73 -2.11 5.40
C LEU A 84 -9.95 -1.65 6.84
N VAL A 85 -8.87 -1.31 7.55
CA VAL A 85 -8.93 -0.80 8.92
C VAL A 85 -9.68 0.52 8.99
N PHE A 86 -9.44 1.45 8.06
CA PHE A 86 -10.18 2.71 8.02
C PHE A 86 -11.64 2.48 7.62
N LEU A 87 -11.93 1.62 6.64
CA LEU A 87 -13.32 1.34 6.25
C LEU A 87 -14.12 0.67 7.37
N THR A 88 -13.50 -0.16 8.23
CA THR A 88 -14.21 -0.71 9.40
C THR A 88 -14.44 0.34 10.49
N ALA A 89 -13.49 1.27 10.66
CA ALA A 89 -13.62 2.38 11.61
C ALA A 89 -14.64 3.45 11.18
N TYR A 90 -14.94 3.56 9.88
CA TYR A 90 -15.86 4.56 9.32
C TYR A 90 -17.01 3.93 8.52
N PRO A 91 -18.05 3.41 9.20
CA PRO A 91 -19.15 2.67 8.54
C PRO A 91 -19.93 3.48 7.50
N GLU A 92 -20.08 4.79 7.69
CA GLU A 92 -20.75 5.67 6.72
C GLU A 92 -19.97 5.75 5.40
N THR A 93 -18.66 5.99 5.48
CA THR A 93 -17.76 5.98 4.32
C THR A 93 -17.76 4.61 3.65
N GLN A 94 -17.74 3.53 4.43
CA GLN A 94 -17.83 2.17 3.92
C GLN A 94 -19.15 1.92 3.16
N ALA A 95 -20.29 2.35 3.71
CA ALA A 95 -21.59 2.20 3.07
C ALA A 95 -21.65 2.98 1.75
N ARG A 96 -21.16 4.22 1.74
CA ARG A 96 -21.05 5.04 0.53
C ARG A 96 -20.17 4.37 -0.54
N LEU A 97 -18.98 3.90 -0.16
CA LEU A 97 -18.06 3.23 -1.08
C LEU A 97 -18.67 1.93 -1.63
N ARG A 98 -19.33 1.13 -0.80
CA ARG A 98 -20.02 -0.08 -1.25
C ARG A 98 -21.13 0.23 -2.24
N SER A 99 -21.94 1.26 -1.99
CA SER A 99 -22.98 1.71 -2.92
C SER A 99 -22.38 2.16 -4.26
N GLU A 100 -21.30 2.96 -4.24
CA GLU A 100 -20.57 3.38 -5.44
C GLU A 100 -20.06 2.16 -6.23
N ILE A 101 -19.36 1.23 -5.59
CA ILE A 101 -18.82 0.02 -6.24
C ILE A 101 -19.95 -0.83 -6.83
N SER A 102 -21.05 -1.04 -6.08
CA SER A 102 -22.20 -1.80 -6.56
C SER A 102 -22.82 -1.19 -7.81
N ALA A 103 -22.95 0.14 -7.87
CA ALA A 103 -23.47 0.84 -9.05
C ALA A 103 -22.51 0.72 -10.25
N GLN A 104 -21.20 0.80 -10.03
CA GLN A 104 -20.21 0.69 -11.11
C GLN A 104 -20.07 -0.74 -11.65
N ARG A 105 -20.24 -1.76 -10.81
CA ARG A 105 -20.20 -3.18 -11.22
C ARG A 105 -21.33 -3.59 -12.15
N GLN A 106 -22.42 -2.83 -12.20
CA GLN A 106 -23.53 -3.07 -13.13
C GLN A 106 -23.26 -2.53 -14.54
N ARG A 107 -22.15 -1.80 -14.73
CA ARG A 107 -21.74 -1.24 -16.02
C ARG A 107 -20.93 -2.24 -16.84
N THR A 108 -20.57 -1.86 -18.06
CA THR A 108 -19.70 -2.70 -18.90
C THR A 108 -18.32 -2.83 -18.28
N THR A 109 -17.59 -3.90 -18.62
CA THR A 109 -16.21 -4.12 -18.16
C THR A 109 -15.29 -2.94 -18.46
N SER A 110 -15.45 -2.30 -19.63
CA SER A 110 -14.65 -1.14 -20.03
C SER A 110 -14.88 0.08 -19.13
N GLU A 111 -16.14 0.37 -18.82
CA GLU A 111 -16.50 1.47 -17.91
C GLU A 111 -16.03 1.18 -16.49
N TYR A 112 -16.16 -0.07 -16.04
CA TYR A 112 -15.66 -0.47 -14.72
C TYR A 112 -14.13 -0.33 -14.63
N ASN A 113 -13.39 -0.68 -15.67
CA ASN A 113 -11.94 -0.47 -15.72
C ASN A 113 -11.57 1.02 -15.69
N THR A 114 -12.34 1.88 -16.37
CA THR A 114 -12.16 3.34 -16.32
C THR A 114 -12.44 3.89 -14.93
N TYR A 115 -13.46 3.35 -14.24
CA TYR A 115 -13.73 3.69 -12.85
C TYR A 115 -12.56 3.30 -11.93
N LEU A 116 -11.99 2.11 -12.08
CA LEU A 116 -10.87 1.63 -11.25
C LEU A 116 -9.61 2.48 -11.40
N THR A 117 -9.38 3.11 -12.55
CA THR A 117 -8.21 3.96 -12.81
C THR A 117 -8.48 5.46 -12.60
N SER A 118 -9.72 5.85 -12.28
CA SER A 118 -10.10 7.24 -12.08
C SER A 118 -9.68 7.76 -10.71
N SER A 119 -9.04 8.94 -10.68
CA SER A 119 -8.64 9.64 -9.45
C SER A 119 -9.76 10.47 -8.80
N ALA A 120 -10.92 10.59 -9.45
CA ALA A 120 -12.03 11.44 -9.02
C ALA A 120 -13.15 10.68 -8.29
N THR A 121 -12.89 9.45 -7.84
CA THR A 121 -13.90 8.55 -7.25
C THR A 121 -13.82 8.56 -5.72
N CYS A 122 -14.88 8.08 -5.05
CA CYS A 122 -14.82 7.85 -3.62
C CYS A 122 -13.80 6.75 -3.29
N LEU A 123 -13.68 5.73 -4.15
CA LEU A 123 -12.63 4.71 -4.04
C LEU A 123 -11.23 5.31 -4.02
N ALA A 124 -10.89 6.13 -5.03
CA ALA A 124 -9.58 6.78 -5.11
C ALA A 124 -9.33 7.68 -3.90
N SER A 125 -10.35 8.42 -3.46
CA SER A 125 -10.26 9.26 -2.26
C SER A 125 -10.00 8.45 -1.00
N CYS A 126 -10.62 7.27 -0.84
CA CYS A 126 -10.37 6.38 0.29
C CYS A 126 -8.92 5.86 0.29
N ILE A 127 -8.40 5.46 -0.88
CA ILE A 127 -7.03 4.98 -1.04
C ILE A 127 -6.02 6.08 -0.72
N SER A 128 -6.22 7.28 -1.25
CA SER A 128 -5.36 8.44 -0.98
C SER A 128 -5.41 8.84 0.48
N GLU A 129 -6.58 8.87 1.11
CA GLU A 129 -6.72 9.23 2.52
C GLU A 129 -6.10 8.18 3.44
N SER A 130 -6.27 6.89 3.14
CA SER A 130 -5.57 5.81 3.83
C SER A 130 -4.05 5.99 3.75
N SER A 131 -3.53 6.30 2.56
CA SER A 131 -2.10 6.51 2.34
C SER A 131 -1.58 7.79 3.03
N ARG A 132 -2.42 8.80 3.20
CA ARG A 132 -2.08 10.04 3.94
C ARG A 132 -2.01 9.79 5.44
N LEU A 133 -2.92 8.98 5.98
CA LEU A 133 -3.01 8.66 7.42
C LEU A 133 -1.99 7.60 7.84
N ASN A 134 -1.73 6.62 6.97
CA ASN A 134 -0.75 5.58 7.18
C ASN A 134 0.17 5.47 5.94
N PRO A 135 1.13 6.39 5.81
CA PRO A 135 2.07 6.35 4.70
C PRO A 135 2.94 5.10 4.79
N LEU A 136 3.12 4.46 3.63
CA LEU A 136 3.93 3.26 3.47
C LEU A 136 5.36 3.41 4.00
N ALA A 137 5.89 4.63 3.93
CA ALA A 137 7.11 5.05 4.61
C ALA A 137 6.78 6.21 5.56
N ALA A 138 6.42 5.88 6.80
CA ALA A 138 6.16 6.87 7.86
C ALA A 138 7.42 7.64 8.30
N PHE A 139 8.59 7.16 7.91
CA PHE A 139 9.86 7.85 8.08
C PHE A 139 10.31 8.42 6.74
N SER A 140 10.98 9.57 6.79
CA SER A 140 11.71 10.11 5.65
C SER A 140 12.60 9.02 5.06
N VAL A 141 12.47 8.76 3.76
CA VAL A 141 13.39 7.87 3.06
C VAL A 141 14.77 8.54 3.15
N PRO A 142 15.74 7.96 3.89
CA PRO A 142 17.03 8.61 4.04
C PRO A 142 17.65 8.76 2.65
N GLN A 143 17.96 9.98 2.26
CA GLN A 143 18.62 10.26 0.99
C GLN A 143 20.05 10.70 1.28
N ALA A 144 21.02 9.94 0.80
CA ALA A 144 22.40 10.41 0.80
C ALA A 144 22.59 11.35 -0.40
N SER A 145 23.00 12.60 -0.16
CA SER A 145 23.27 13.52 -1.26
C SER A 145 24.58 13.12 -1.97
N PRO A 146 24.56 12.68 -3.24
CA PRO A 146 25.77 12.25 -3.94
C PRO A 146 26.69 13.43 -4.28
N THR A 147 26.15 14.66 -4.25
CA THR A 147 26.87 15.92 -4.45
C THR A 147 26.44 16.93 -3.40
N GLY A 148 27.30 17.91 -3.11
CA GLY A 148 26.93 19.00 -2.19
C GLY A 148 25.83 19.84 -2.82
N ARG A 149 24.77 20.16 -2.07
CA ARG A 149 23.63 20.93 -2.60
C ARG A 149 22.98 21.82 -1.56
N CYS A 150 22.41 22.92 -2.02
CA CYS A 150 21.57 23.78 -1.18
C CYS A 150 20.11 23.29 -1.25
N ILE A 151 19.47 23.13 -0.10
CA ILE A 151 18.02 22.92 0.01
C ILE A 151 17.47 24.09 0.81
N GLY A 152 16.68 24.95 0.15
CA GLY A 152 16.33 26.25 0.69
C GLY A 152 17.57 27.10 0.96
N SER A 153 17.74 27.56 2.21
CA SER A 153 18.89 28.35 2.66
C SER A 153 20.03 27.54 3.29
N TYR A 154 19.93 26.21 3.30
CA TYR A 154 20.92 25.33 3.96
C TYR A 154 21.76 24.56 2.95
N TYR A 155 23.07 24.51 3.18
CA TYR A 155 24.00 23.71 2.39
C TYR A 155 24.19 22.33 3.02
N PHE A 156 23.95 21.28 2.22
CA PHE A 156 24.16 19.88 2.58
C PHE A 156 25.46 19.38 1.94
N PRO A 157 26.44 18.92 2.74
CA PRO A 157 27.68 18.34 2.22
C PRO A 157 27.46 17.02 1.47
N VAL A 158 28.45 16.66 0.64
CA VAL A 158 28.49 15.37 -0.05
C VAL A 158 28.42 14.22 0.95
N HIS A 159 27.68 13.15 0.62
CA HIS A 159 27.56 11.91 1.38
C HIS A 159 26.98 12.07 2.80
N LYS A 160 26.17 13.10 3.03
CA LYS A 160 25.37 13.25 4.25
C LYS A 160 23.93 12.85 3.99
N ASN A 161 23.33 12.20 4.99
CA ASN A 161 21.93 11.80 4.97
C ASN A 161 21.04 13.03 5.17
N ILE A 162 19.99 13.11 4.36
CA ILE A 162 18.88 14.05 4.43
C ILE A 162 17.64 13.27 4.85
#